data_AF-A0A3M7TM68-F1
#
_entry.id   AF-A0A3M7TM68-F1
#
_cell.length_a   1.000
_cell.length_b   1.000
_cell.length_c   1.000
_cell.angle_alpha   90.00
_cell.angle_beta   90.00
_cell.angle_gamma   90.00
#
_symmetry.space_group_name_H-M   'P 1'
#
loop_
_entity.id
_entity.type
_entity.pdbx_description
1 polymer ?
#
loop_
_entity_poly.entity_id
_entity_poly.type
_entity_poly.pdbx_seq_one_letter_code
_entity_poly.pdbx_strand_id
1 'polypeptide(L)'
;MGYGGTVACTDVDCVYRKKYFLGHGMTPVYPLSSLIMELHPTARPSVMEAVKDRHVCHYEHNHSLFHCTNCDHVFKKVTVKIEFYDGGSFETHRRCSRCKKDRTKEIDVGELENRICPKCKESLLKMDSFILWD
;
A
#
# COMPACT_ATOMS: atom_id res chain seq x y z
N MET A 1 14.27 -3.15 3.92
CA MET A 1 13.55 -3.50 5.15
C MET A 1 12.05 -3.41 4.96
N GLY A 2 11.44 -4.58 4.83
CA GLY A 2 10.00 -4.76 4.91
C GLY A 2 9.55 -5.17 6.31
N TYR A 3 8.28 -4.93 6.59
CA TYR A 3 7.65 -5.29 7.86
C TYR A 3 6.17 -5.58 7.62
N GLY A 4 5.56 -6.35 8.50
CA GLY A 4 4.20 -6.78 8.29
C GLY A 4 3.65 -7.55 9.46
N GLY A 5 2.45 -8.06 9.26
CA GLY A 5 1.77 -8.79 10.31
C GLY A 5 0.51 -9.47 9.83
N THR A 6 0.01 -10.36 10.68
CA THR A 6 -1.29 -11.01 10.49
C THR A 6 -2.28 -10.34 11.43
N VAL A 7 -3.41 -9.92 10.88
CA VAL A 7 -4.53 -9.40 11.66
C VAL A 7 -5.70 -10.37 11.53
N ALA A 8 -6.31 -10.72 12.66
CA ALA A 8 -7.43 -11.65 12.73
C ALA A 8 -8.59 -11.07 13.56
N CYS A 9 -9.80 -11.58 13.34
CA CYS A 9 -10.92 -11.23 14.21
C CYS A 9 -10.76 -11.86 15.60
N THR A 10 -11.25 -11.19 16.63
CA THR A 10 -11.30 -11.73 18.00
C THR A 10 -12.40 -12.76 18.19
N ASP A 11 -13.43 -12.76 17.34
CA ASP A 11 -14.50 -13.74 17.33
C ASP A 11 -14.03 -15.08 16.74
N VAL A 12 -14.25 -16.15 17.48
CA VAL A 12 -13.83 -17.52 17.14
C VAL A 12 -14.62 -18.07 15.95
N ASP A 13 -15.88 -17.65 15.79
CA ASP A 13 -16.73 -18.06 14.67
C ASP A 13 -16.42 -17.25 13.39
N CYS A 14 -15.67 -16.15 13.52
CA CYS A 14 -15.26 -15.30 12.40
C CYS A 14 -13.89 -15.68 11.85
N VAL A 15 -13.88 -16.39 10.72
CA VAL A 15 -12.62 -16.80 10.03
C VAL A 15 -11.88 -15.66 9.31
N TYR A 16 -12.12 -14.39 9.66
CA TYR A 16 -11.37 -13.28 9.06
C TYR A 16 -9.93 -13.29 9.56
N ARG A 17 -9.01 -13.47 8.63
CA ARG A 17 -7.57 -13.40 8.83
C ARG A 17 -6.92 -12.79 7.59
N LYS A 18 -6.04 -11.81 7.76
CA LYS A 18 -5.34 -11.17 6.65
C LYS A 18 -3.90 -10.88 7.00
N LYS A 19 -3.00 -11.25 6.09
CA LYS A 19 -1.57 -10.94 6.18
C LYS A 19 -1.28 -9.67 5.39
N TYR A 20 -0.50 -8.79 5.99
CA TYR A 20 0.01 -7.58 5.37
C TYR A 20 1.51 -7.69 5.25
N PHE A 21 2.00 -7.51 4.02
CA PHE A 21 3.41 -7.38 3.73
C PHE A 21 3.68 -5.95 3.25
N LEU A 22 4.33 -5.13 4.09
CA LEU A 22 4.57 -3.69 3.88
C LEU A 22 6.07 -3.37 3.80
N GLY A 23 6.39 -2.15 3.41
CA GLY A 23 7.76 -1.67 3.25
C GLY A 23 8.36 -2.01 1.89
N HIS A 24 9.69 -1.85 1.83
CA HIS A 24 10.52 -2.20 0.68
C HIS A 24 11.27 -3.48 1.06
N GLY A 25 10.89 -4.63 0.50
CA GLY A 25 11.72 -5.83 0.59
C GLY A 25 13.04 -5.64 -0.17
N MET A 26 13.92 -6.65 -0.14
CA MET A 26 15.06 -6.83 -1.02
C MET A 26 14.55 -6.93 -2.46
N THR A 27 14.25 -5.77 -3.00
CA THR A 27 13.88 -5.58 -4.39
C THR A 27 15.24 -5.25 -5.00
N PRO A 28 15.98 -6.22 -5.57
CA PRO A 28 17.17 -5.90 -6.36
C PRO A 28 16.81 -4.77 -7.32
N VAL A 29 17.77 -3.94 -7.75
CA VAL A 29 17.54 -2.83 -8.68
C VAL A 29 16.75 -3.34 -9.90
N TYR A 30 15.42 -3.25 -9.85
CA TYR A 30 14.57 -3.75 -10.91
C TYR A 30 14.54 -2.68 -12.00
N PRO A 31 14.34 -3.03 -13.25
CA PRO A 31 13.95 -2.03 -14.23
C PRO A 31 12.66 -1.35 -13.79
N LEU A 32 12.55 -0.03 -13.93
CA LEU A 32 11.33 0.72 -13.65
C LEU A 32 10.11 0.15 -14.38
N SER A 33 10.31 -0.45 -15.55
CA SER A 33 9.28 -1.17 -16.30
C SER A 33 8.68 -2.35 -15.52
N SER A 34 9.48 -3.12 -14.78
CA SER A 34 9.01 -4.21 -13.93
C SER A 34 8.17 -3.67 -12.79
N LEU A 35 8.62 -2.59 -12.14
CA LEU A 35 7.86 -1.93 -11.07
C LEU A 35 6.50 -1.42 -11.59
N ILE A 36 6.44 -0.82 -12.78
CA ILE A 36 5.18 -0.35 -13.38
C ILE A 36 4.17 -1.49 -13.52
N MET A 37 4.62 -2.72 -13.78
CA MET A 37 3.73 -3.88 -13.90
C MET A 37 3.13 -4.31 -12.55
N GLU A 38 3.81 -4.06 -11.44
CA GLU A 38 3.31 -4.34 -10.09
C GLU A 38 2.27 -3.31 -9.63
N LEU A 39 2.25 -2.13 -10.25
CA LEU A 39 1.27 -1.10 -9.91
C LEU A 39 -0.14 -1.54 -10.27
N HIS A 40 -1.09 -1.04 -9.47
CA HIS A 40 -2.50 -1.15 -9.77
C HIS A 40 -2.77 -0.66 -11.20
N PRO A 41 -3.58 -1.36 -12.02
CA PRO A 41 -3.78 -1.03 -13.44
C PRO A 41 -4.15 0.43 -13.70
N THR A 42 -4.87 1.07 -12.79
CA THR A 42 -5.26 2.48 -12.92
C THR A 42 -4.13 3.48 -12.67
N ALA A 43 -3.03 3.07 -12.04
CA ALA A 43 -1.86 3.92 -11.79
C ALA A 43 -0.80 3.80 -12.90
N ARG A 44 -0.83 2.70 -13.68
CA ARG A 44 0.15 2.47 -14.75
C ARG A 44 0.18 3.58 -15.79
N PRO A 45 -0.97 4.05 -16.34
CA PRO A 45 -0.95 5.08 -17.38
C PRO A 45 -0.33 6.39 -16.89
N SER A 46 -0.62 6.80 -15.65
CA SER A 46 -0.04 8.02 -15.09
C SER A 46 1.46 7.93 -14.89
N VAL A 47 1.99 6.76 -14.49
CA VAL A 47 3.44 6.58 -14.35
C VAL A 47 4.10 6.53 -15.71
N MET A 48 3.53 5.77 -16.66
CA MET A 48 4.06 5.67 -18.02
C MET A 48 4.11 7.04 -18.71
N GLU A 49 3.07 7.87 -18.55
CA GLU A 49 3.07 9.23 -19.09
C GLU A 49 4.07 10.12 -18.37
N ALA A 50 4.23 10.00 -17.04
CA ALA A 50 5.17 10.81 -16.27
C ALA A 50 6.65 10.54 -16.63
N VAL A 51 6.97 9.34 -17.08
CA VAL A 51 8.34 8.95 -17.48
C VAL A 51 8.57 9.04 -18.98
N LYS A 52 7.51 9.31 -19.75
CA LYS A 52 7.60 9.50 -21.19
C LYS A 52 8.45 10.73 -21.47
N ASP A 53 9.47 10.55 -22.30
CA ASP A 53 10.40 11.60 -22.74
C ASP A 53 11.20 12.28 -21.61
N ARG A 54 11.26 11.68 -20.42
CA ARG A 54 12.02 12.21 -19.27
C ARG A 54 13.04 11.20 -18.77
N HIS A 55 14.23 11.70 -18.47
CA HIS A 55 15.30 10.88 -17.91
C HIS A 55 15.10 10.72 -16.40
N VAL A 56 14.81 9.50 -15.98
CA VAL A 56 14.71 9.13 -14.57
C VAL A 56 16.10 9.12 -13.95
N CYS A 57 16.27 9.90 -12.89
CA CYS A 57 17.48 9.93 -12.07
C CYS A 57 17.43 8.86 -10.99
N HIS A 58 16.32 8.82 -10.26
CA HIS A 58 16.11 7.92 -9.14
C HIS A 58 14.62 7.59 -9.01
N TYR A 59 14.30 6.44 -8.44
CA TYR A 59 12.93 6.11 -8.09
C TYR A 59 12.88 5.18 -6.88
N GLU A 60 11.80 5.29 -6.12
CA GLU A 60 11.54 4.52 -4.91
C GLU A 60 10.10 4.01 -4.94
N HIS A 61 9.85 2.82 -4.38
CA HIS A 61 8.51 2.24 -4.35
C HIS A 61 8.17 1.55 -3.03
N ASN A 62 7.08 1.92 -2.38
CA ASN A 62 6.74 1.36 -1.08
C ASN A 62 5.45 0.54 -1.14
N HIS A 63 5.41 -0.60 -0.45
CA HIS A 63 4.14 -1.24 -0.12
C HIS A 63 3.58 -0.62 1.16
N SER A 64 2.63 0.29 1.02
CA SER A 64 1.99 0.96 2.16
C SER A 64 0.55 0.51 2.36
N LEU A 65 0.09 0.58 3.61
CA LEU A 65 -1.29 0.37 3.99
C LEU A 65 -1.98 1.73 4.11
N PHE A 66 -3.17 1.85 3.52
CA PHE A 66 -3.93 3.09 3.51
C PHE A 66 -5.31 2.86 4.10
N HIS A 67 -5.76 3.85 4.87
CA HIS A 67 -7.13 3.97 5.39
C HIS A 67 -7.83 5.14 4.73
N CYS A 68 -8.98 4.88 4.10
CA CYS A 68 -9.83 5.93 3.56
C CYS A 68 -10.74 6.51 4.64
N THR A 69 -10.55 7.79 4.99
CA THR A 69 -11.37 8.46 6.01
C THR A 69 -12.80 8.78 5.54
N ASN A 70 -13.11 8.57 4.26
CA ASN A 70 -14.46 8.77 3.73
C ASN A 70 -15.36 7.52 3.76
N CYS A 71 -14.79 6.32 3.60
CA CYS A 71 -15.58 5.08 3.51
C CYS A 71 -15.04 3.94 4.39
N ASP A 72 -14.10 4.28 5.27
CA ASP A 72 -13.43 3.40 6.22
C ASP A 72 -12.67 2.21 5.58
N HIS A 73 -12.50 2.24 4.25
CA HIS A 73 -11.83 1.15 3.55
C HIS A 73 -10.32 1.16 3.82
N VAL A 74 -9.81 0.02 4.29
CA VAL A 74 -8.39 -0.26 4.45
C VAL A 74 -7.88 -1.07 3.26
N PHE A 75 -6.82 -0.61 2.61
CA PHE A 75 -6.25 -1.27 1.42
C PHE A 75 -4.74 -1.10 1.35
N LYS A 76 -4.06 -2.13 0.83
CA LYS A 76 -2.63 -2.07 0.52
C LYS A 76 -2.45 -1.48 -0.88
N LYS A 77 -1.46 -0.62 -1.06
CA LYS A 77 -1.11 -0.07 -2.38
C LYS A 77 0.40 0.11 -2.50
N VAL A 78 0.92 -0.15 -3.71
CA VAL A 78 2.27 0.27 -4.07
C VAL A 78 2.25 1.74 -4.44
N THR A 79 3.04 2.54 -3.73
CA THR A 79 3.32 3.93 -4.12
C THR A 79 4.67 3.99 -4.81
N VAL A 80 4.81 4.87 -5.79
CA VAL A 80 6.09 5.13 -6.46
C VAL A 80 6.36 6.62 -6.42
N LYS A 81 7.58 6.99 -6.06
CA LYS A 81 8.14 8.32 -6.20
C LYS A 81 9.28 8.26 -7.23
N ILE A 82 9.25 9.14 -8.21
CA ILE A 82 10.23 9.23 -9.30
C ILE A 82 10.84 10.62 -9.29
N GLU A 83 12.16 10.69 -9.35
CA GLU A 83 12.94 11.92 -9.44
C GLU A 83 13.65 11.96 -10.80
N PHE A 84 13.63 13.12 -11.45
CA PHE A 84 14.10 13.30 -12.82
C PHE A 84 15.31 14.21 -12.86
N TYR A 85 16.18 14.05 -13.87
CA TYR A 85 17.36 14.90 -14.03
C TYR A 85 17.04 16.38 -14.32
N ASP A 86 15.82 16.66 -14.79
CA ASP A 86 15.31 18.02 -15.00
C ASP A 86 14.92 18.72 -13.67
N GLY A 87 15.09 18.05 -12.52
CA GLY A 87 14.75 18.54 -11.19
C GLY A 87 13.29 18.34 -10.80
N GLY A 88 12.45 17.79 -11.69
CA GLY A 88 11.07 17.46 -11.39
C GLY A 88 10.93 16.17 -10.59
N SER A 89 9.73 15.94 -10.04
CA SER A 89 9.36 14.67 -9.40
C SER A 89 7.93 14.26 -9.74
N PHE A 90 7.63 12.98 -9.57
CA PHE A 90 6.30 12.40 -9.72
C PHE A 90 6.02 11.45 -8.56
N GLU A 91 4.82 11.48 -8.00
CA GLU A 91 4.36 10.49 -7.02
C GLU A 91 2.99 9.93 -7.44
N THR A 92 2.81 8.61 -7.32
CA THR A 92 1.52 7.98 -7.59
C THR A 92 0.42 8.48 -6.65
N HIS A 93 -0.74 8.86 -7.20
CA HIS A 93 -1.87 9.34 -6.41
C HIS A 93 -2.37 8.33 -5.36
N ARG A 94 -2.66 8.84 -4.16
CA ARG A 94 -3.24 8.09 -3.03
C ARG A 94 -4.77 8.19 -3.06
N ARG A 95 -5.40 7.53 -4.04
CA ARG A 95 -6.87 7.47 -4.19
C ARG A 95 -7.44 6.16 -3.64
N CYS A 96 -8.55 6.24 -2.91
CA CYS A 96 -9.27 5.06 -2.43
C CYS A 96 -9.84 4.24 -3.59
N SER A 97 -9.51 2.95 -3.67
CA SER A 97 -10.03 2.04 -4.70
C SER A 97 -11.56 1.87 -4.65
N ARG A 98 -12.16 2.01 -3.46
CA ARG A 98 -13.61 1.81 -3.25
C ARG A 98 -14.43 3.06 -3.57
N CYS A 99 -14.13 4.19 -2.92
CA CYS A 99 -14.94 5.42 -3.05
C CYS A 99 -14.35 6.46 -4.02
N LYS A 100 -13.16 6.20 -4.58
CA LYS A 100 -12.47 7.08 -5.54
C LYS A 100 -12.14 8.49 -5.04
N LYS A 101 -12.28 8.76 -3.73
CA LYS A 101 -11.85 10.02 -3.11
C LYS A 101 -10.40 9.95 -2.67
N ASP A 102 -9.76 11.12 -2.61
CA ASP A 102 -8.35 11.31 -2.27
C ASP A 102 -8.13 11.55 -0.76
N ARG A 103 -9.12 11.15 0.05
CA ARG A 103 -9.07 11.24 1.52
C ARG A 103 -8.54 9.93 2.10
N THR A 104 -7.25 9.69 1.95
CA THR A 104 -6.57 8.50 2.44
C THR A 104 -5.40 8.86 3.34
N LYS A 105 -5.30 8.19 4.49
CA LYS A 105 -4.17 8.28 5.42
C LYS A 105 -3.35 6.99 5.30
N GLU A 106 -2.03 7.12 5.27
CA GLU A 106 -1.14 5.97 5.44
C GLU A 106 -1.18 5.54 6.91
N ILE A 107 -1.27 4.24 7.14
CA ILE A 107 -1.38 3.64 8.47
C ILE A 107 -0.46 2.43 8.61
N ASP A 108 -0.08 2.10 9.84
CA ASP A 108 0.65 0.86 10.15
C ASP A 108 -0.30 -0.34 10.31
N VAL A 109 0.25 -1.57 10.28
CA VAL A 109 -0.50 -2.79 10.63
C VAL A 109 -0.99 -2.73 12.08
N GLY A 110 -0.22 -2.15 13.00
CA GLY A 110 -0.61 -1.95 14.39
C GLY A 110 -1.85 -1.07 14.55
N GLU A 111 -2.05 -0.08 13.66
CA GLU A 111 -3.25 0.78 13.65
C GLU A 111 -4.52 0.04 13.21
N LEU A 112 -4.42 -1.24 12.81
CA LEU A 112 -5.57 -2.11 12.56
C LEU A 112 -6.09 -2.80 13.82
N GLU A 113 -5.29 -2.85 14.89
CA GLU A 113 -5.73 -3.40 16.16
C GLU A 113 -6.90 -2.59 16.71
N ASN A 114 -7.85 -3.27 17.34
CA ASN A 114 -9.07 -2.68 17.90
C ASN A 114 -10.01 -2.03 16.86
N ARG A 115 -9.78 -2.20 15.56
CA ARG A 115 -10.77 -1.84 14.53
C ARG A 115 -11.85 -2.90 14.41
N ILE A 116 -13.04 -2.49 13.98
CA ILE A 116 -14.16 -3.40 13.73
C ILE A 116 -13.79 -4.35 12.58
N CYS A 117 -14.05 -5.64 12.77
CA CYS A 117 -13.81 -6.66 11.75
C CYS A 117 -14.64 -6.37 10.50
N PRO A 118 -14.03 -6.28 9.31
CA PRO A 118 -14.78 -5.99 8.09
C PRO A 118 -15.67 -7.16 7.64
N LYS A 119 -15.50 -8.36 8.22
CA LYS A 119 -16.29 -9.55 7.89
C LYS A 119 -17.54 -9.68 8.76
N CYS A 120 -17.41 -9.81 10.08
CA CYS A 120 -18.56 -9.95 10.97
C CYS A 120 -19.16 -8.61 11.40
N LYS A 121 -18.40 -7.50 11.34
CA LYS A 121 -18.82 -6.14 11.75
C LYS A 121 -19.20 -5.98 13.23
N GLU A 122 -19.00 -7.01 14.04
CA GLU A 122 -19.37 -7.02 15.46
C GLU A 122 -18.15 -7.03 16.37
N SER A 123 -17.16 -7.84 16.03
CA SER A 123 -15.96 -8.04 16.84
C SER A 123 -14.77 -7.25 16.34
N LEU A 124 -13.79 -7.05 17.23
CA LEU A 124 -12.58 -6.30 16.91
C LEU A 124 -11.55 -7.16 16.19
N LEU A 125 -10.55 -6.48 15.64
CA LEU A 125 -9.35 -7.08 15.10
C LEU A 125 -8.25 -7.10 16.16
N LYS A 126 -7.49 -8.18 16.18
CA LYS A 126 -6.25 -8.34 16.95
C LYS A 126 -5.08 -8.65 16.03
N MET A 127 -3.89 -8.24 16.45
CA MET A 127 -2.66 -8.60 15.75
C MET A 127 -2.19 -9.97 16.26
N ASP A 128 -2.17 -10.95 15.35
CA ASP A 128 -1.77 -12.33 15.66
C ASP A 128 -0.25 -12.52 15.58
N SER A 129 0.41 -11.77 14.71
CA SER A 129 1.85 -11.89 14.48
C SER A 129 2.41 -10.61 13.89
N PHE A 130 3.64 -10.27 14.23
CA PHE A 130 4.45 -9.26 13.56
C PHE A 130 5.68 -9.93 12.95
N ILE A 131 6.08 -9.50 11.76
CA ILE A 131 7.25 -10.03 11.06
C ILE A 131 8.04 -8.87 10.44
N LEU A 132 9.36 -8.94 10.61
CA LEU A 132 10.33 -8.12 9.90
C LEU A 132 11.00 -9.00 8.84
N TRP A 133 11.28 -8.45 7.68
CA TRP A 133 12.09 -9.10 6.67
C TRP A 133 12.96 -8.07 5.96
N ASP A 134 14.12 -8.49 5.50
CA ASP A 134 14.87 -7.72 4.51
C ASP A 134 14.62 -8.35 3.14
#